data_AF-A0A0C2D3D5-F1
#
_entry.id   AF-A0A0C2D3D5-F1
#
_cell.length_a   1.000
_cell.length_b   1.000
_cell.length_c   1.000
_cell.angle_alpha   90.00
_cell.angle_beta   90.00
_cell.angle_gamma   90.00
#
_symmetry.space_group_name_H-M   'P 1'
#
loop_
_entity.id
_entity.type
_entity.pdbx_description
1 polymer ?
#
loop_
_entity_poly.entity_id
_entity_poly.type
_entity_poly.pdbx_seq_one_letter_code
_entity_poly.pdbx_strand_id
1 'polypeptide(L)'
;MQCGMWKEAEEHFLAVTGPDRDKPTFKYMLTKTFIMNHKPQLAWDVYTRSTDPKESFNILRIIAMDCYAAYHHNDDVFSFNIAQTEMQCGMWKEAEEHFLAVTGPDRDKPTFKYMLTKTFIMNHKPQLAWDVYTRSTDPKESFNILRIIAMDCYAVGEFYFAAKAFDGLEKIDPSPENWQGKRGATSGLFKMLVQGRATNEQMSEVLQLLDRGNHPQADFVSSTIRKWAKAHEITLD
;
A
#
# COMPACT_ATOMS: atom_id res chain seq x y z
N MET A 1 -0.87 -5.82 32.73
CA MET A 1 -1.25 -4.50 32.20
C MET A 1 -2.08 -4.60 30.91
N GLN A 2 -1.79 -5.52 29.98
CA GLN A 2 -2.53 -5.67 28.70
C GLN A 2 -4.00 -6.13 28.80
N CYS A 3 -4.41 -6.88 29.84
CA CYS A 3 -5.79 -7.43 29.92
C CYS A 3 -6.88 -6.36 30.15
N GLY A 4 -6.54 -5.17 30.67
CA GLY A 4 -7.49 -4.07 30.83
C GLY A 4 -7.81 -3.36 29.51
N MET A 5 -6.79 -3.17 28.66
CA MET A 5 -6.91 -2.43 27.39
C MET A 5 -7.85 -3.11 26.40
N TRP A 6 -7.85 -4.45 26.35
CA TRP A 6 -8.73 -5.19 25.43
C TRP A 6 -10.19 -5.22 25.87
N LYS A 7 -10.46 -5.15 27.18
CA LYS A 7 -11.83 -5.00 27.68
C LYS A 7 -12.41 -3.64 27.34
N GLU A 8 -11.63 -2.59 27.53
CA GLU A 8 -12.00 -1.22 27.13
C GLU A 8 -12.21 -1.14 25.61
N ALA A 9 -11.31 -1.74 24.81
CA ALA A 9 -11.46 -1.82 23.36
C ALA A 9 -12.77 -2.52 22.95
N GLU A 10 -13.15 -3.62 23.61
CA GLU A 10 -14.42 -4.31 23.37
C GLU A 10 -15.62 -3.41 23.63
N GLU A 11 -15.64 -2.70 24.75
CA GLU A 11 -16.71 -1.76 25.08
C GLU A 11 -16.84 -0.67 24.01
N HIS A 12 -15.71 -0.11 23.55
CA HIS A 12 -15.68 0.87 22.48
C HIS A 12 -16.21 0.31 21.16
N PHE A 13 -15.76 -0.88 20.72
CA PHE A 13 -16.25 -1.48 19.49
C PHE A 13 -17.73 -1.83 19.56
N LEU A 14 -18.22 -2.32 20.70
CA LEU A 14 -19.64 -2.63 20.87
C LEU A 14 -20.51 -1.36 20.83
N ALA A 15 -19.99 -0.23 21.32
CA ALA A 15 -20.66 1.07 21.30
C ALA A 15 -20.72 1.74 19.90
N VAL A 16 -19.88 1.33 18.94
CA VAL A 16 -19.94 1.87 17.57
C VAL A 16 -21.25 1.45 16.91
N THR A 17 -22.02 2.40 16.40
CA THR A 17 -23.27 2.18 15.66
C THR A 17 -23.20 2.76 14.27
N GLY A 18 -23.95 2.20 13.31
CA GLY A 18 -24.06 2.72 11.95
C GLY A 18 -23.20 1.97 10.93
N PRO A 19 -23.03 2.53 9.71
CA PRO A 19 -22.47 1.83 8.55
C PRO A 19 -21.00 1.44 8.70
N ASP A 20 -20.29 2.02 9.67
CA ASP A 20 -18.90 1.65 9.98
C ASP A 20 -18.78 0.22 10.50
N ARG A 21 -19.84 -0.35 11.10
CA ARG A 21 -19.83 -1.76 11.56
C ARG A 21 -19.75 -2.77 10.42
N ASP A 22 -20.18 -2.36 9.23
CA ASP A 22 -20.21 -3.25 8.07
C ASP A 22 -18.87 -3.28 7.34
N LYS A 23 -17.93 -2.39 7.68
CA LYS A 23 -16.60 -2.34 7.08
C LYS A 23 -15.79 -3.60 7.44
N PRO A 24 -15.10 -4.24 6.46
CA PRO A 24 -14.25 -5.40 6.72
C PRO A 24 -13.18 -5.15 7.80
N THR A 25 -12.56 -3.96 7.81
CA THR A 25 -11.61 -3.52 8.84
C THR A 25 -12.22 -3.55 10.24
N PHE A 26 -13.45 -3.08 10.40
CA PHE A 26 -14.12 -3.04 11.69
C PHE A 26 -14.38 -4.45 12.21
N LYS A 27 -14.94 -5.32 11.38
CA LYS A 27 -15.23 -6.71 11.74
C LYS A 27 -13.95 -7.50 12.03
N TYR A 28 -12.86 -7.24 11.30
CA TYR A 28 -11.52 -7.75 11.61
C TYR A 28 -11.11 -7.35 13.04
N MET A 29 -11.11 -6.06 13.36
CA MET A 29 -10.64 -5.56 14.65
C MET A 29 -11.51 -6.06 15.80
N LEU A 30 -12.83 -6.13 15.59
CA LEU A 30 -13.77 -6.70 16.56
C LEU A 30 -13.49 -8.19 16.80
N THR A 31 -13.26 -8.96 15.73
CA THR A 31 -12.92 -10.39 15.81
C THR A 31 -11.63 -10.57 16.62
N LYS A 32 -10.57 -9.83 16.29
CA LYS A 32 -9.29 -9.86 17.02
C LYS A 32 -9.45 -9.49 18.49
N THR A 33 -10.26 -8.47 18.78
CA THR A 33 -10.56 -8.05 20.16
C THR A 33 -11.28 -9.15 20.95
N PHE A 34 -12.27 -9.83 20.35
CA PHE A 34 -12.95 -10.95 20.99
C PHE A 34 -12.01 -12.13 21.24
N ILE A 35 -11.10 -12.43 20.31
CA ILE A 35 -10.09 -13.47 20.49
C ILE A 35 -9.15 -13.12 21.65
N MET A 36 -8.63 -11.88 21.69
CA MET A 36 -7.74 -11.40 22.76
C MET A 36 -8.42 -11.37 24.14
N ASN A 37 -9.74 -11.16 24.18
CA ASN A 37 -10.54 -11.26 25.41
C ASN A 37 -10.99 -12.69 25.76
N HIS A 38 -10.48 -13.71 25.06
CA HIS A 38 -10.83 -15.12 25.24
C HIS A 38 -12.33 -15.41 25.03
N LYS A 39 -12.97 -14.73 24.07
CA LYS A 39 -14.37 -14.89 23.67
C LYS A 39 -14.52 -15.40 22.22
N PRO A 40 -14.01 -16.61 21.89
CA PRO A 40 -13.99 -17.11 20.50
C PRO A 40 -15.39 -17.32 19.90
N GLN A 41 -16.42 -17.54 20.73
CA GLN A 41 -17.80 -17.62 20.27
C GLN A 41 -18.30 -16.32 19.64
N LEU A 42 -17.93 -15.18 20.22
CA LEU A 42 -18.30 -13.87 19.65
C LEU A 42 -17.53 -13.58 18.36
N ALA A 43 -16.28 -14.03 18.24
CA ALA A 43 -15.54 -13.98 16.98
C ALA A 43 -16.21 -14.85 15.89
N TRP A 44 -16.69 -16.04 16.26
CA TRP A 44 -17.47 -16.91 15.37
C TRP A 44 -18.82 -16.29 14.96
N ASP A 45 -19.47 -15.58 15.87
CA ASP A 45 -20.70 -14.84 15.56
C ASP A 45 -20.45 -13.72 14.53
N VAL A 46 -19.29 -13.06 14.57
CA VAL A 46 -18.91 -12.07 13.55
C VAL A 46 -18.73 -12.75 12.19
N TYR A 47 -18.08 -13.92 12.15
CA TYR A 47 -17.92 -14.71 10.92
C TYR A 47 -19.28 -15.12 10.32
N THR A 48 -20.18 -15.70 11.13
CA THR A 48 -21.47 -16.21 10.64
C THR A 48 -22.41 -15.11 10.14
N ARG A 49 -22.22 -13.87 10.61
CA ARG A 49 -22.98 -12.70 10.18
C ARG A 49 -22.36 -11.98 8.97
N SER A 50 -21.15 -12.35 8.55
CA SER A 50 -20.54 -11.81 7.34
C SER A 50 -21.22 -12.36 6.09
N THR A 51 -21.70 -11.45 5.24
CA THR A 51 -22.38 -11.77 3.99
C THR A 51 -21.46 -11.77 2.77
N ASP A 52 -20.24 -11.23 2.89
CA ASP A 52 -19.25 -11.23 1.81
C ASP A 52 -18.31 -12.44 1.93
N PRO A 53 -18.25 -13.35 0.94
CA PRO A 53 -17.40 -14.53 1.00
C PRO A 53 -15.91 -14.23 1.21
N LYS A 54 -15.40 -13.10 0.69
CA LYS A 54 -13.99 -12.71 0.88
C LYS A 54 -13.74 -12.27 2.32
N GLU A 55 -14.61 -11.44 2.86
CA GLU A 55 -14.62 -11.04 4.25
C GLU A 55 -14.73 -12.25 5.20
N SER A 56 -15.68 -13.15 4.94
CA SER A 56 -15.88 -14.37 5.73
C SER A 56 -14.62 -15.25 5.71
N PHE A 57 -13.97 -15.41 4.55
CA PHE A 57 -12.72 -16.15 4.44
C PHE A 57 -11.60 -15.52 5.28
N ASN A 58 -11.49 -14.19 5.27
CA ASN A 58 -10.49 -13.46 6.06
C ASN A 58 -10.76 -13.59 7.57
N ILE A 59 -12.01 -13.42 8.00
CA ILE A 59 -12.40 -13.59 9.41
C ILE A 59 -12.09 -15.01 9.89
N LEU A 60 -12.46 -16.02 9.10
CA LEU A 60 -12.18 -17.42 9.41
C LEU A 60 -10.67 -17.68 9.51
N ARG A 61 -9.89 -17.09 8.59
CA ARG A 61 -8.44 -17.22 8.57
C ARG A 61 -7.80 -16.59 9.81
N ILE A 62 -8.29 -15.46 10.32
CA ILE A 62 -7.81 -14.87 11.58
C ILE A 62 -8.09 -15.80 12.75
N ILE A 63 -9.34 -16.25 12.89
CA ILE A 63 -9.75 -17.15 13.98
C ILE A 63 -8.84 -18.38 14.00
N ALA A 64 -8.56 -18.95 12.83
CA ALA A 64 -7.67 -20.09 12.69
C ALA A 64 -6.22 -19.75 13.04
N MET A 65 -5.70 -18.61 12.56
CA MET A 65 -4.32 -18.17 12.80
C MET A 65 -4.08 -17.83 14.28
N ASP A 66 -4.97 -17.11 14.96
CA ASP A 66 -4.78 -16.79 16.39
C ASP A 66 -4.83 -18.03 17.28
N CYS A 67 -5.66 -19.04 16.92
CA CYS A 67 -5.64 -20.33 17.61
C CYS A 67 -4.30 -21.07 17.41
N TYR A 68 -3.61 -20.83 16.30
CA TYR A 68 -2.30 -21.39 15.96
C TYR A 68 -1.13 -20.56 16.52
N ALA A 69 -1.31 -19.24 16.65
CA ALA A 69 -0.31 -18.28 17.11
C ALA A 69 0.26 -18.63 18.49
N ALA A 70 -0.60 -19.15 19.39
CA ALA A 70 -0.24 -19.61 20.73
C ALA A 70 0.86 -20.69 20.74
N TYR A 71 1.15 -21.31 19.60
CA TYR A 71 2.11 -22.41 19.46
C TYR A 71 3.32 -22.07 18.57
N HIS A 72 3.31 -20.95 17.81
CA HIS A 72 4.24 -20.76 16.68
C HIS A 72 4.69 -19.29 16.41
N HIS A 73 5.02 -18.51 17.45
CA HIS A 73 5.44 -17.11 17.30
C HIS A 73 6.70 -16.84 16.43
N ASN A 74 7.50 -17.86 16.10
CA ASN A 74 8.68 -17.75 15.23
C ASN A 74 8.55 -18.56 13.92
N ASP A 75 7.32 -18.91 13.51
CA ASP A 75 7.09 -19.61 12.26
C ASP A 75 6.92 -18.59 11.11
N ASP A 76 7.80 -18.66 10.11
CA ASP A 76 7.71 -17.84 8.90
C ASP A 76 6.40 -18.07 8.14
N VAL A 77 5.90 -19.31 8.14
CA VAL A 77 4.64 -19.67 7.48
C VAL A 77 3.47 -18.97 8.17
N PHE A 78 3.51 -18.91 9.51
CA PHE A 78 2.53 -18.16 10.28
C PHE A 78 2.63 -16.66 9.96
N SER A 79 3.84 -16.09 10.06
CA SER A 79 4.09 -14.66 9.84
C SER A 79 3.67 -14.21 8.45
N PHE A 80 3.98 -15.00 7.42
CA PHE A 80 3.55 -14.70 6.06
C PHE A 80 2.02 -14.80 5.92
N ASN A 81 1.40 -15.80 6.53
CA ASN A 81 -0.05 -15.98 6.43
C ASN A 81 -0.84 -14.87 7.15
N ILE A 82 -0.43 -14.49 8.36
CA ILE A 82 -1.10 -13.42 9.09
C ILE A 82 -0.93 -12.08 8.36
N ALA A 83 0.27 -11.78 7.84
CA ALA A 83 0.53 -10.57 7.06
C ALA A 83 -0.36 -10.46 5.82
N GLN A 84 -0.55 -11.55 5.07
CA GLN A 84 -1.48 -11.58 3.94
C GLN A 84 -2.93 -11.28 4.34
N THR A 85 -3.35 -11.75 5.50
CA THR A 85 -4.72 -11.54 6.01
C THR A 85 -4.91 -10.09 6.42
N GLU A 86 -3.96 -9.53 7.16
CA GLU A 86 -3.93 -8.13 7.59
C GLU A 86 -3.91 -7.19 6.39
N MET A 87 -3.09 -7.50 5.38
CA MET A 87 -3.04 -6.79 4.10
C MET A 87 -4.41 -6.75 3.41
N GLN A 88 -5.10 -7.89 3.32
CA GLN A 88 -6.44 -7.96 2.69
C GLN A 88 -7.51 -7.25 3.51
N CYS A 89 -7.31 -7.13 4.82
CA CYS A 89 -8.20 -6.39 5.71
C CYS A 89 -7.85 -4.90 5.81
N GLY A 90 -6.83 -4.42 5.09
CA GLY A 90 -6.43 -3.01 5.12
C GLY A 90 -5.65 -2.61 6.39
N MET A 91 -5.19 -3.58 7.18
CA MET A 91 -4.36 -3.38 8.38
C MET A 91 -2.88 -3.30 7.97
N TRP A 92 -2.53 -2.24 7.23
CA TRP A 92 -1.25 -2.14 6.56
C TRP A 92 -0.05 -2.06 7.51
N LYS A 93 -0.21 -1.44 8.68
CA LYS A 93 0.88 -1.30 9.66
C LYS A 93 1.27 -2.65 10.25
N GLU A 94 0.29 -3.41 10.72
CA GLU A 94 0.47 -4.75 11.27
C GLU A 94 0.99 -5.72 10.19
N ALA A 95 0.45 -5.62 8.97
CA ALA A 95 0.91 -6.43 7.85
C ALA A 95 2.40 -6.19 7.56
N GLU A 96 2.88 -4.94 7.64
CA GLU A 96 4.29 -4.62 7.45
C GLU A 96 5.17 -5.29 8.51
N GLU A 97 4.78 -5.20 9.79
CA GLU A 97 5.52 -5.83 10.89
C GLU A 97 5.67 -7.34 10.67
N HIS A 98 4.58 -8.03 10.33
CA HIS A 98 4.61 -9.47 10.09
C HIS A 98 5.33 -9.84 8.79
N PHE A 99 5.21 -9.07 7.70
CA PHE A 99 6.02 -9.32 6.51
C PHE A 99 7.52 -9.13 6.79
N LEU A 100 7.90 -8.13 7.59
CA LEU A 100 9.30 -7.91 7.95
C LEU A 100 9.85 -9.00 8.88
N ALA A 101 8.99 -9.63 9.68
CA ALA A 101 9.34 -10.75 10.55
C ALA A 101 9.65 -12.05 9.79
N VAL A 102 9.14 -12.22 8.56
CA VAL A 102 9.45 -13.40 7.72
C VAL A 102 10.93 -13.38 7.33
N THR A 103 11.69 -14.41 7.66
CA THR A 103 13.15 -14.51 7.36
C THR A 103 13.53 -15.62 6.38
N GLY A 104 12.65 -16.60 6.18
CA GLY A 104 12.91 -17.80 5.41
C GLY A 104 12.70 -17.68 3.90
N PRO A 105 12.63 -18.84 3.20
CA PRO A 105 12.71 -18.92 1.74
C PRO A 105 11.51 -18.27 1.02
N ASP A 106 10.41 -17.99 1.74
CA ASP A 106 9.27 -17.28 1.17
C ASP A 106 9.63 -15.85 0.72
N ARG A 107 10.66 -15.22 1.32
CA ARG A 107 11.11 -13.87 0.94
C ARG A 107 11.57 -13.76 -0.51
N ASP A 108 12.10 -14.85 -1.07
CA ASP A 108 12.62 -14.87 -2.42
C ASP A 108 11.50 -15.04 -3.47
N LYS A 109 10.30 -15.44 -3.03
CA LYS A 109 9.15 -15.63 -3.93
C LYS A 109 8.66 -14.28 -4.46
N PRO A 110 8.39 -14.17 -5.77
CA PRO A 110 7.86 -12.94 -6.35
C PRO A 110 6.57 -12.46 -5.66
N THR A 111 5.67 -13.39 -5.31
CA THR A 111 4.42 -13.09 -4.59
C THR A 111 4.67 -12.35 -3.28
N PHE A 112 5.68 -12.76 -2.50
CA PHE A 112 6.04 -12.10 -1.26
C PHE A 112 6.50 -10.67 -1.52
N LYS A 113 7.41 -10.48 -2.48
CA LYS A 113 7.93 -9.16 -2.86
C LYS A 113 6.83 -8.23 -3.36
N TYR A 114 5.88 -8.73 -4.14
CA TYR A 114 4.72 -7.96 -4.61
C TYR A 114 3.84 -7.48 -3.45
N MET A 115 3.53 -8.37 -2.50
CA MET A 115 2.73 -8.04 -1.31
C MET A 115 3.43 -7.07 -0.38
N LEU A 116 4.75 -7.25 -0.16
CA LEU A 116 5.56 -6.34 0.63
C LEU A 116 5.66 -4.95 -0.02
N THR A 117 5.88 -4.90 -1.33
CA THR A 117 5.89 -3.64 -2.11
C THR A 117 4.58 -2.87 -1.92
N LYS A 118 3.43 -3.56 -2.10
CA LYS A 118 2.11 -2.96 -1.90
C LYS A 118 1.94 -2.45 -0.46
N THR A 119 2.36 -3.23 0.52
CA THR A 119 2.26 -2.87 1.95
C THR A 119 3.06 -1.60 2.26
N PHE A 120 4.29 -1.49 1.75
CA PHE A 120 5.09 -0.26 1.91
C PHE A 120 4.42 0.97 1.30
N ILE A 121 3.82 0.84 0.11
CA ILE A 121 3.12 1.96 -0.55
C ILE A 121 1.92 2.41 0.27
N MET A 122 1.09 1.45 0.73
CA MET A 122 -0.10 1.75 1.52
C MET A 122 0.24 2.35 2.90
N ASN A 123 1.44 2.13 3.41
CA ASN A 123 1.97 2.78 4.61
C ASN A 123 2.72 4.10 4.35
N HIS A 124 2.60 4.69 3.14
CA HIS A 124 3.30 5.93 2.76
C HIS A 124 4.82 5.83 2.85
N LYS A 125 5.39 4.66 2.52
CA LYS A 125 6.83 4.40 2.45
C LYS A 125 7.27 3.99 1.03
N PRO A 126 6.99 4.80 -0.01
CA PRO A 126 7.26 4.41 -1.41
C PRO A 126 8.76 4.23 -1.72
N GLN A 127 9.66 4.84 -0.95
CA GLN A 127 11.10 4.59 -1.08
C GLN A 127 11.46 3.13 -0.78
N LEU A 128 10.85 2.52 0.25
CA LEU A 128 11.10 1.11 0.56
C LEU A 128 10.56 0.19 -0.55
N ALA A 129 9.43 0.54 -1.15
CA ALA A 129 8.90 -0.16 -2.32
C ALA A 129 9.86 -0.06 -3.52
N TRP A 130 10.45 1.13 -3.74
CA TRP A 130 11.47 1.33 -4.77
C TRP A 130 12.74 0.51 -4.51
N ASP A 131 13.14 0.37 -3.25
CA ASP A 131 14.28 -0.47 -2.87
C ASP A 131 14.02 -1.95 -3.18
N VAL A 132 12.77 -2.44 -3.02
CA VAL A 132 12.40 -3.80 -3.45
C VAL A 132 12.56 -3.96 -4.97
N TYR A 133 12.12 -2.97 -5.75
CA TYR A 133 12.31 -2.96 -7.21
C TYR A 133 13.80 -3.00 -7.60
N THR A 134 14.64 -2.15 -7.00
CA THR A 134 16.07 -2.08 -7.35
C THR A 134 16.86 -3.32 -6.99
N ARG A 135 16.41 -4.09 -5.98
CA ARG A 135 17.01 -5.36 -5.57
C ARG A 135 16.54 -6.56 -6.40
N SER A 136 15.48 -6.41 -7.18
CA SER A 136 14.98 -7.48 -8.05
C SER A 136 15.90 -7.67 -9.26
N THR A 137 16.39 -8.89 -9.44
CA THR A 137 17.28 -9.27 -10.54
C THR A 137 16.54 -9.91 -11.72
N ASP A 138 15.31 -10.40 -11.50
CA ASP A 138 14.49 -11.00 -12.55
C ASP A 138 13.70 -9.91 -13.31
N PRO A 139 13.84 -9.80 -14.65
CA PRO A 139 13.16 -8.75 -15.41
C PRO A 139 11.63 -8.79 -15.30
N LYS A 140 11.01 -9.98 -15.19
CA LYS A 140 9.55 -10.11 -15.09
C LYS A 140 9.07 -9.69 -13.70
N GLU A 141 9.79 -10.07 -12.66
CA GLU A 141 9.56 -9.63 -11.28
C GLU A 141 9.69 -8.10 -11.18
N SER A 142 10.79 -7.54 -11.69
CA SER A 142 11.05 -6.10 -11.68
C SER A 142 9.95 -5.33 -12.41
N PHE A 143 9.51 -5.81 -13.57
CA PHE A 143 8.39 -5.22 -14.31
C PHE A 143 7.09 -5.22 -13.50
N ASN A 144 6.75 -6.33 -12.84
CA ASN A 144 5.53 -6.43 -12.03
C ASN A 144 5.60 -5.55 -10.77
N ILE A 145 6.75 -5.47 -10.09
CA ILE A 145 6.95 -4.55 -8.96
C ILE A 145 6.77 -3.11 -9.44
N LEU A 146 7.35 -2.75 -10.59
CA LEU A 146 7.23 -1.40 -11.13
C LEU A 146 5.77 -1.04 -11.48
N ARG A 147 4.98 -2.00 -11.99
CA ARG A 147 3.53 -1.82 -12.18
C ARG A 147 2.79 -1.57 -10.87
N ILE A 148 3.12 -2.30 -9.81
CA ILE A 148 2.53 -2.09 -8.48
C ILE A 148 2.88 -0.68 -7.98
N ILE A 149 4.15 -0.26 -8.06
CA ILE A 149 4.57 1.09 -7.68
C ILE A 149 3.82 2.14 -8.50
N ALA A 150 3.74 2.00 -9.82
CA ALA A 150 3.07 2.97 -10.68
C ALA A 150 1.59 3.13 -10.30
N MET A 151 0.85 2.03 -10.16
CA MET A 151 -0.59 2.06 -9.93
C MET A 151 -0.95 2.42 -8.49
N ASP A 152 -0.35 1.75 -7.50
CA ASP A 152 -0.72 1.93 -6.10
C ASP A 152 -0.22 3.30 -5.59
N CYS A 153 1.00 3.75 -5.95
CA CYS A 153 1.46 5.10 -5.57
C CYS A 153 0.56 6.17 -6.19
N TYR A 154 0.09 5.98 -7.42
CA TYR A 154 -0.85 6.91 -8.04
C TYR A 154 -2.16 6.98 -7.25
N ALA A 155 -2.68 5.83 -6.81
CA ALA A 155 -3.92 5.75 -6.06
C ALA A 155 -3.83 6.40 -4.66
N VAL A 156 -2.70 6.24 -3.95
CA VAL A 156 -2.50 6.83 -2.62
C VAL A 156 -1.99 8.28 -2.64
N GLY A 157 -1.63 8.80 -3.81
CA GLY A 157 -1.14 10.17 -3.99
C GLY A 157 0.37 10.35 -3.85
N GLU A 158 1.15 9.28 -3.87
CA GLU A 158 2.62 9.29 -3.91
C GLU A 158 3.13 9.56 -5.34
N PHE A 159 2.75 10.71 -5.90
CA PHE A 159 2.86 10.99 -7.33
C PHE A 159 4.30 11.03 -7.87
N TYR A 160 5.27 11.40 -7.04
CA TYR A 160 6.69 11.41 -7.45
C TYR A 160 7.17 10.01 -7.84
N PHE A 161 6.91 9.01 -6.99
CA PHE A 161 7.28 7.62 -7.29
C PHE A 161 6.41 7.02 -8.39
N ALA A 162 5.12 7.40 -8.46
CA ALA A 162 4.24 6.98 -9.55
C ALA A 162 4.78 7.46 -10.92
N ALA A 163 5.16 8.73 -11.05
CA ALA A 163 5.71 9.29 -12.29
C ALA A 163 7.01 8.59 -12.72
N LYS A 164 7.91 8.33 -11.77
CA LYS A 164 9.15 7.58 -12.00
C LYS A 164 8.88 6.15 -12.48
N ALA A 165 7.91 5.48 -11.86
CA ALA A 165 7.55 4.12 -12.23
C ALA A 165 6.89 4.07 -13.62
N PHE A 166 5.98 4.99 -13.94
CA PHE A 166 5.40 5.07 -15.29
C PHE A 166 6.44 5.38 -16.37
N ASP A 167 7.42 6.25 -16.11
CA ASP A 167 8.54 6.49 -17.03
C ASP A 167 9.37 5.21 -17.28
N GLY A 168 9.64 4.44 -16.23
CA GLY A 168 10.32 3.16 -16.36
C GLY A 168 9.49 2.13 -17.14
N LEU A 169 8.18 2.08 -16.91
CA LEU A 169 7.27 1.19 -17.64
C LEU A 169 7.16 1.57 -19.12
N GLU A 170 7.07 2.86 -19.45
CA GLU A 170 6.98 3.35 -20.84
C GLU A 170 8.18 2.91 -21.70
N LYS A 171 9.38 2.79 -21.10
CA LYS A 171 10.58 2.29 -21.79
C LYS A 171 10.53 0.81 -22.10
N ILE A 172 9.79 0.03 -21.32
CA ILE A 172 9.65 -1.43 -21.45
C ILE A 172 8.42 -1.76 -22.31
N ASP A 173 7.33 -1.04 -22.10
CA ASP A 173 6.02 -1.18 -22.73
C ASP A 173 5.46 0.22 -23.07
N PRO A 174 5.67 0.71 -24.31
CA PRO A 174 5.28 2.05 -24.74
C PRO A 174 3.78 2.13 -25.05
N SER A 175 2.95 1.73 -24.09
CA SER A 175 1.50 1.79 -24.18
C SER A 175 0.97 3.20 -23.87
N PRO A 176 -0.11 3.66 -24.53
CA PRO A 176 -0.72 4.96 -24.24
C PRO A 176 -1.10 5.13 -22.77
N GLU A 177 -1.47 4.05 -22.09
CA GLU A 177 -1.85 4.02 -20.67
C GLU A 177 -0.69 4.44 -19.76
N ASN A 178 0.53 3.96 -20.04
CA ASN A 178 1.72 4.31 -19.25
C ASN A 178 2.06 5.80 -19.38
N TRP A 179 1.99 6.34 -20.60
CA TRP A 179 2.15 7.77 -20.82
C TRP A 179 1.06 8.60 -20.11
N GLN A 180 -0.20 8.17 -20.21
CA GLN A 180 -1.30 8.85 -19.52
C GLN A 180 -1.12 8.83 -17.99
N GLY A 181 -0.67 7.70 -17.44
CA GLY A 181 -0.31 7.55 -16.03
C GLY A 181 0.80 8.50 -15.61
N LYS A 182 1.90 8.57 -16.39
CA LYS A 182 3.01 9.50 -16.19
C LYS A 182 2.53 10.96 -16.18
N ARG A 183 1.78 11.37 -17.21
CA ARG A 183 1.20 12.73 -17.32
C ARG A 183 0.30 13.06 -16.14
N GLY A 184 -0.55 12.11 -15.73
CA GLY A 184 -1.44 12.26 -14.57
C GLY A 184 -0.66 12.42 -13.27
N ALA A 185 0.38 11.61 -13.06
CA ALA A 185 1.24 11.67 -11.89
C ALA A 185 2.03 12.99 -11.84
N THR A 186 2.59 13.45 -12.96
CA THR A 186 3.23 14.78 -13.06
C THR A 186 2.27 15.90 -12.64
N SER A 187 1.02 15.85 -13.10
CA SER A 187 0.00 16.84 -12.73
C SER A 187 -0.39 16.76 -11.25
N GLY A 188 -0.47 15.53 -10.70
CA GLY A 188 -0.69 15.29 -9.28
C GLY A 188 0.45 15.81 -8.39
N LEU A 189 1.70 15.59 -8.81
CA LEU A 189 2.88 16.12 -8.13
C LEU A 189 2.91 17.65 -8.18
N PHE A 190 2.58 18.24 -9.32
CA PHE A 190 2.45 19.70 -9.45
C PHE A 190 1.41 20.27 -8.49
N LYS A 191 0.24 19.62 -8.36
CA LYS A 191 -0.76 20.00 -7.36
C LYS A 191 -0.18 19.93 -5.93
N MET A 192 0.59 18.88 -5.60
CA MET A 192 1.25 18.78 -4.29
C MET A 192 2.28 19.88 -4.07
N LEU A 193 3.05 20.25 -5.10
CA LEU A 193 4.01 21.35 -5.04
C LEU A 193 3.32 22.68 -4.72
N VAL A 194 2.22 22.99 -5.43
CA VAL A 194 1.40 24.19 -5.16
C VAL A 194 0.86 24.20 -3.72
N GLN A 195 0.61 23.02 -3.15
CA GLN A 195 0.16 22.86 -1.76
C GLN A 195 1.30 22.83 -0.72
N GLY A 196 2.56 22.96 -1.14
CA GLY A 196 3.73 22.86 -0.24
C GLY A 196 3.99 21.46 0.31
N ARG A 197 3.49 20.42 -0.37
CA ARG A 197 3.60 19.00 0.02
C ARG A 197 4.60 18.19 -0.80
N ALA A 198 5.22 18.82 -1.81
CA ALA A 198 6.28 18.24 -2.62
C ALA A 198 7.44 19.22 -2.69
N THR A 199 8.65 18.72 -2.93
CA THR A 199 9.84 19.56 -3.04
C THR A 199 10.08 19.99 -4.50
N ASN A 200 10.85 21.08 -4.67
CA ASN A 200 11.23 21.59 -5.98
C ASN A 200 12.06 20.55 -6.74
N GLU A 201 12.95 19.84 -6.04
CA GLU A 201 13.83 18.81 -6.60
C GLU A 201 13.02 17.64 -7.17
N GLN A 202 11.99 17.18 -6.44
CA GLN A 202 11.09 16.14 -6.91
C GLN A 202 10.38 16.55 -8.20
N MET A 203 9.90 17.80 -8.26
CA MET A 203 9.23 18.32 -9.45
C MET A 203 10.21 18.45 -10.62
N SER A 204 11.41 18.99 -10.40
CA SER A 204 12.47 19.10 -11.41
C SER A 204 12.84 17.74 -12.01
N GLU A 205 13.05 16.73 -11.17
CA GLU A 205 13.35 15.38 -11.67
C GLU A 205 12.22 14.86 -12.56
N VAL A 206 10.96 15.02 -12.14
CA VAL A 206 9.81 14.56 -12.96
C VAL A 206 9.66 15.37 -14.25
N LEU A 207 9.95 16.66 -14.25
CA LEU A 207 9.98 17.47 -15.49
C LEU A 207 11.06 16.97 -16.44
N GLN A 208 12.26 16.65 -15.95
CA GLN A 208 13.32 16.06 -16.77
C GLN A 208 12.91 14.70 -17.36
N LEU A 209 12.16 13.88 -16.61
CA LEU A 209 11.59 12.64 -17.16
C LEU A 209 10.58 12.91 -18.28
N LEU A 210 9.79 13.98 -18.15
CA LEU A 210 8.81 14.37 -19.17
C LEU A 210 9.49 14.91 -20.43
N ASP A 211 10.49 15.77 -20.26
CA ASP A 211 11.24 16.44 -21.33
C ASP A 211 12.11 15.46 -22.14
N ARG A 212 12.49 14.32 -21.55
CA ARG A 212 13.15 13.21 -22.28
C ARG A 212 12.19 12.42 -23.17
N GLY A 213 10.88 12.53 -22.94
CA GLY A 213 9.86 11.85 -23.74
C GLY A 213 9.64 12.57 -25.07
N ASN A 214 9.21 11.84 -26.10
CA ASN A 214 8.91 12.40 -27.42
C ASN A 214 7.40 12.59 -27.65
N HIS A 215 6.62 12.72 -26.58
CA HIS A 215 5.17 12.81 -26.69
C HIS A 215 4.75 14.27 -26.97
N PRO A 216 3.88 14.55 -27.97
CA PRO A 216 3.51 15.92 -28.36
C PRO A 216 2.91 16.81 -27.26
N GLN A 217 2.40 16.19 -26.20
CA GLN A 217 1.81 16.87 -25.04
C GLN A 217 2.79 17.10 -23.89
N ALA A 218 4.00 16.52 -23.94
CA ALA A 218 5.01 16.67 -22.90
C ALA A 218 5.38 18.15 -22.71
N ASP A 219 5.73 18.83 -23.81
CA ASP A 219 6.12 20.25 -23.82
C ASP A 219 5.02 21.17 -23.27
N PHE A 220 3.76 20.86 -23.58
CA PHE A 220 2.64 21.64 -23.07
C PHE A 220 2.54 21.56 -21.54
N VAL A 221 2.68 20.35 -21.00
CA VAL A 221 2.62 20.13 -19.55
C VAL A 221 3.84 20.73 -18.85
N SER A 222 5.06 20.45 -19.33
CA SER A 222 6.29 20.97 -18.71
C SER A 222 6.36 22.49 -18.77
N SER A 223 6.03 23.11 -19.91
CA SER A 223 6.02 24.57 -20.05
C SER A 223 4.97 25.24 -19.16
N THR A 224 3.81 24.62 -18.95
CA THR A 224 2.78 25.16 -18.05
C THR A 224 3.26 25.20 -16.60
N ILE A 225 3.89 24.12 -16.14
CA ILE A 225 4.42 24.02 -14.78
C ILE A 225 5.57 25.02 -14.58
N ARG A 226 6.52 25.09 -15.53
CA ARG A 226 7.66 26.02 -15.46
C ARG A 226 7.21 27.49 -15.49
N LYS A 227 6.17 27.82 -16.28
CA LYS A 227 5.56 29.18 -16.28
C LYS A 227 4.97 29.53 -14.91
N TRP A 228 4.25 28.60 -14.29
CA TRP A 228 3.72 28.80 -12.94
C TRP A 228 4.85 29.00 -11.92
N ALA A 229 5.88 28.16 -11.96
CA ALA A 229 7.01 28.23 -11.03
C ALA A 229 7.74 29.58 -11.13
N LYS A 230 8.00 30.05 -12.36
CA LYS A 230 8.58 31.37 -12.61
C LYS A 230 7.75 32.51 -12.02
N ALA A 231 6.42 32.43 -12.12
CA ALA A 231 5.52 33.45 -11.58
C ALA A 231 5.48 33.49 -10.04
N HIS A 232 5.93 32.41 -9.39
CA HIS A 232 5.96 32.27 -7.93
C HIS A 232 7.40 32.24 -7.37
N GLU A 233 8.39 32.62 -8.17
CA GLU A 233 9.82 32.63 -7.79
C GLU A 233 10.35 31.26 -7.32
N ILE A 234 9.78 30.18 -7.85
CA ILE A 234 10.22 28.81 -7.61
C ILE A 234 11.18 28.39 -8.72
N THR A 235 12.38 27.94 -8.33
CA THR A 235 13.38 27.40 -9.26
C THR A 235 13.08 25.93 -9.54
N LEU A 236 12.76 25.63 -10.80
CA LEU A 236 12.64 24.26 -11.32
C LEU A 236 13.59 24.10 -12.51
N ASP A 237 14.66 23.35 -12.31
CA ASP A 237 15.61 22.89 -13.36
C ASP A 237 14.98 21.83 -14.25
#